data_AF-K1U870-F1
#
_entry.id   AF-K1U870-F1
#
_cell.length_a   1.000
_cell.length_b   1.000
_cell.length_c   1.000
_cell.angle_alpha   90.00
_cell.angle_beta   90.00
_cell.angle_gamma   90.00
#
_symmetry.space_group_name_H-M   'P 1'
#
loop_
_entity.id
_entity.type
_entity.pdbx_description
1 polymer ?
#
loop_
_entity_poly.entity_id
_entity_poly.type
_entity_poly.pdbx_seq_one_letter_code
_entity_poly.pdbx_strand_id
1 'polypeptide(L)'
;MSKIRFHILLAALLVVTGCGEDDKVLPEQQQQFESFLSGSHQPRLVTEQEAMSSDEDLDFYSTFGRWSYRYIYHYYDSERQTRPEAEIGDEVDLVFWVYLFENRAITASTMPIYTNDRKWAEKLQEQGLDTKYWSFEPRPVRVGGGS
;
A
#
# COMPACT_ATOMS: atom_id res chain seq x y z
N MET A 1 37.16 39.95 34.85
CA MET A 1 35.92 40.27 35.59
C MET A 1 35.00 40.94 34.57
N SER A 2 33.81 40.49 34.16
CA SER A 2 32.65 39.87 34.82
C SER A 2 31.89 39.04 33.75
N LYS A 3 31.62 37.73 33.89
CA LYS A 3 30.33 37.11 34.33
C LYS A 3 29.11 37.99 33.99
N ILE A 4 28.13 37.57 33.17
CA ILE A 4 27.07 36.59 33.48
C ILE A 4 26.35 36.19 32.16
N ARG A 5 25.93 34.93 32.12
CA ARG A 5 25.31 34.18 31.02
C ARG A 5 23.84 34.59 30.82
N PHE A 6 23.41 34.79 29.56
CA PHE A 6 22.00 35.03 29.22
C PHE A 6 21.53 34.16 28.05
N HIS A 7 21.82 32.85 28.10
CA HIS A 7 21.34 31.89 27.09
C HIS A 7 20.84 30.60 27.76
N ILE A 8 19.91 30.72 28.71
CA ILE A 8 19.12 29.58 29.19
C ILE A 8 17.70 30.08 29.37
N LEU A 9 16.96 30.24 28.27
CA LEU A 9 15.50 30.43 28.31
C LEU A 9 14.78 30.03 27.01
N LEU A 10 15.52 29.64 25.95
CA LEU A 10 14.92 29.18 24.68
C LEU A 10 14.95 27.65 24.49
N ALA A 11 15.39 26.88 25.49
CA ALA A 11 15.43 25.41 25.42
C ALA A 11 14.22 24.74 26.10
N ALA A 12 13.38 25.49 26.81
CA ALA A 12 12.26 24.96 27.59
C ALA A 12 10.90 24.96 26.86
N LEU A 13 10.82 25.51 25.64
CA LEU A 13 9.57 25.59 24.88
C LEU A 13 9.40 24.49 23.82
N LEU A 14 10.37 23.59 23.66
CA LEU A 14 10.37 22.53 22.64
C LEU A 14 10.03 21.13 23.18
N VAL A 15 9.59 21.01 24.44
CA VAL A 15 9.33 19.69 25.08
C VAL A 15 7.83 19.44 25.34
N VAL A 16 6.94 20.14 24.65
CA VAL A 16 5.50 19.84 24.68
C VAL A 16 4.93 19.73 23.26
N THR A 17 5.51 18.85 22.45
CA THR A 17 4.76 18.17 21.38
C THR A 17 4.63 16.72 21.82
N GLY A 18 3.82 16.52 22.86
CA GLY A 18 3.48 15.19 23.37
C GLY A 18 2.66 14.43 22.33
N CYS A 19 3.08 13.19 22.10
CA CYS A 19 2.42 12.13 21.33
C CYS A 19 0.89 12.12 21.51
N GLY A 20 0.15 12.75 20.59
CA GLY A 20 -1.31 12.81 20.61
C GLY A 20 -1.97 12.79 19.23
N GLU A 21 -1.20 12.59 18.16
CA GLU A 21 -1.71 12.61 16.77
C GLU A 21 -1.69 11.24 16.09
N ASP A 22 -1.13 10.20 16.74
CA ASP A 22 -1.01 8.86 16.17
C ASP A 22 -2.37 8.24 15.79
N ASP A 23 -3.44 8.59 16.52
CA ASP A 23 -4.80 8.09 16.29
C ASP A 23 -5.41 8.58 14.96
N LYS A 24 -4.85 9.64 14.35
CA LYS A 24 -5.34 10.23 13.09
C LYS A 24 -4.53 9.83 11.86
N VAL A 25 -3.33 9.30 12.05
CA VAL A 25 -2.42 8.96 10.94
C VAL A 25 -3.09 7.95 9.98
N LEU A 26 -3.74 6.92 10.51
CA LEU A 26 -4.36 5.88 9.68
C LEU A 26 -5.60 6.37 8.91
N PRO A 27 -6.58 7.07 9.52
CA PRO A 27 -7.69 7.67 8.78
C PRO A 27 -7.25 8.68 7.71
N GLU A 28 -6.26 9.52 8.01
CA GLU A 28 -5.73 10.51 7.05
C GLU A 28 -5.03 9.82 5.87
N GLN A 29 -4.25 8.78 6.14
CA GLN A 29 -3.63 7.97 5.07
C GLN A 29 -4.69 7.33 4.17
N GLN A 30 -5.74 6.74 4.74
CA GLN A 30 -6.83 6.17 3.95
C GLN A 30 -7.51 7.22 3.05
N GLN A 31 -7.80 8.41 3.59
CA GLN A 31 -8.36 9.52 2.80
C GLN A 31 -7.43 9.95 1.68
N GLN A 32 -6.11 9.99 1.92
CA GLN A 32 -5.12 10.30 0.87
C GLN A 32 -5.12 9.25 -0.25
N PHE A 33 -5.19 7.96 0.10
CA PHE A 33 -5.31 6.89 -0.88
C PHE A 33 -6.58 7.01 -1.71
N GLU A 34 -7.74 7.13 -1.06
CA GLU A 34 -9.04 7.25 -1.75
C GLU A 34 -9.10 8.51 -2.62
N SER A 35 -8.58 9.64 -2.13
CA SER A 35 -8.48 10.90 -2.89
C SER A 35 -7.59 10.76 -4.12
N PHE A 36 -6.46 10.08 -4.00
CA PHE A 36 -5.58 9.79 -5.13
C PHE A 36 -6.27 8.88 -6.15
N LEU A 37 -6.82 7.74 -5.71
CA LEU A 37 -7.45 6.74 -6.58
C LEU A 37 -8.66 7.29 -7.34
N SER A 38 -9.49 8.11 -6.68
CA SER A 38 -10.70 8.70 -7.26
C SER A 38 -10.49 10.06 -7.93
N GLY A 39 -9.30 10.66 -7.83
CA GLY A 39 -9.03 12.02 -8.30
C GLY A 39 -7.94 12.09 -9.36
N SER A 40 -6.69 11.81 -8.96
CA SER A 40 -5.49 12.04 -9.77
C SER A 40 -4.87 10.78 -10.37
N HIS A 41 -5.30 9.59 -9.93
CA HIS A 41 -4.90 8.32 -10.53
C HIS A 41 -5.40 8.23 -11.98
N GLN A 42 -4.60 7.61 -12.86
CA GLN A 42 -4.94 7.39 -14.26
C GLN A 42 -4.81 5.90 -14.60
N PRO A 43 -5.87 5.26 -15.14
CA PRO A 43 -7.23 5.78 -15.31
C PRO A 43 -7.91 6.06 -13.96
N ARG A 44 -8.83 7.03 -13.93
CA ARG A 44 -9.59 7.36 -12.72
C ARG A 44 -10.41 6.14 -12.30
N LEU A 45 -10.34 5.77 -11.03
CA LEU A 45 -11.12 4.65 -10.50
C LEU A 45 -12.43 5.15 -9.92
N VAL A 46 -13.49 4.38 -10.16
CA VAL A 46 -14.81 4.58 -9.55
C VAL A 46 -14.98 3.66 -8.35
N THR A 47 -16.03 3.88 -7.55
CA THR A 47 -16.41 2.92 -6.51
C THR A 47 -16.94 1.63 -7.11
N GLU A 48 -16.86 0.52 -6.38
CA GLU A 48 -17.49 -0.75 -6.79
C GLU A 48 -18.98 -0.58 -7.12
N GLN A 49 -19.72 0.18 -6.32
CA GLN A 49 -21.14 0.43 -6.58
C GLN A 49 -21.37 1.15 -7.92
N GLU A 50 -20.58 2.18 -8.23
CA GLU A 50 -20.67 2.90 -9.49
C GLU A 50 -20.32 1.97 -10.67
N ALA A 51 -19.26 1.17 -10.54
CA ALA A 51 -18.87 0.19 -11.55
C ALA A 51 -19.97 -0.84 -11.80
N MET A 52 -20.62 -1.34 -10.75
CA MET A 52 -21.71 -2.32 -10.87
C MET A 52 -23.00 -1.73 -11.46
N SER A 53 -23.15 -0.40 -11.43
CA SER A 53 -24.27 0.31 -12.04
C SER A 53 -24.03 0.77 -13.48
N SER A 54 -22.80 0.59 -13.97
CA SER A 54 -22.38 0.96 -15.32
C SER A 54 -22.67 -0.17 -16.31
N ASP A 55 -22.96 0.20 -17.57
CA ASP A 55 -23.01 -0.75 -18.69
C ASP A 55 -21.60 -1.08 -19.24
N GLU A 56 -20.56 -0.42 -18.71
CA GLU A 56 -19.16 -0.62 -19.07
C GLU A 56 -18.38 -1.34 -17.96
N ASP A 57 -17.41 -2.16 -18.36
CA ASP A 57 -16.45 -2.82 -17.46
C ASP A 57 -15.40 -1.81 -16.94
N LEU A 58 -15.79 -0.98 -15.97
CA LEU A 58 -14.96 0.08 -15.40
C LEU A 58 -13.96 -0.45 -14.37
N ASP A 59 -12.71 0.02 -14.42
CA ASP A 59 -11.76 -0.20 -13.32
C ASP A 59 -12.25 0.49 -12.04
N PHE A 60 -12.22 -0.22 -10.92
CA PHE A 60 -12.77 0.27 -9.66
C PHE A 60 -11.93 -0.11 -8.44
N TYR A 61 -12.28 0.52 -7.32
CA TYR A 61 -11.77 0.16 -6.01
C TYR A 61 -12.91 -0.19 -5.05
N SER A 62 -12.61 -1.02 -4.06
CA SER A 62 -13.48 -1.37 -2.93
C SER A 62 -12.77 -1.05 -1.62
N THR A 63 -13.52 -0.99 -0.53
CA THR A 63 -12.97 -0.77 0.81
C THR A 63 -13.44 -1.87 1.77
N PHE A 64 -12.55 -2.32 2.65
CA PHE A 64 -12.89 -3.26 3.72
C PHE A 64 -12.15 -2.87 5.00
N GLY A 65 -12.92 -2.47 6.01
CA GLY A 65 -12.37 -1.88 7.23
C GLY A 65 -11.59 -0.59 6.93
N ARG A 66 -10.28 -0.61 7.21
CA ARG A 66 -9.36 0.52 6.96
C ARG A 66 -8.53 0.40 5.68
N TRP A 67 -8.84 -0.60 4.86
CA TRP A 67 -8.05 -0.95 3.68
C TRP A 67 -8.85 -0.65 2.41
N SER A 68 -8.15 -0.10 1.42
CA SER A 68 -8.69 0.10 0.07
C SER A 68 -8.03 -0.89 -0.88
N TYR A 69 -8.83 -1.54 -1.70
CA TYR A 69 -8.39 -2.56 -2.65
C TYR A 69 -8.74 -2.11 -4.07
N ARG A 70 -7.75 -2.12 -4.96
CA ARG A 70 -7.97 -1.91 -6.39
C ARG A 70 -7.92 -3.23 -7.12
N TYR A 71 -8.93 -3.52 -7.92
CA TYR A 71 -8.88 -4.62 -8.86
C TYR A 71 -8.15 -4.16 -10.12
N ILE A 72 -7.06 -4.84 -10.47
CA ILE A 72 -6.20 -4.47 -11.62
C ILE A 72 -6.55 -5.31 -12.85
N TYR A 73 -6.94 -6.57 -12.64
CA TYR A 73 -7.18 -7.50 -13.73
C TYR A 73 -8.11 -8.63 -13.27
N HIS A 74 -8.69 -9.34 -14.25
CA HIS A 74 -9.56 -10.52 -14.09
C HIS A 74 -10.89 -10.36 -13.36
N TYR A 75 -11.27 -9.18 -12.88
CA TYR A 75 -12.57 -9.03 -12.20
C TYR A 75 -13.74 -9.36 -13.14
N TYR A 76 -13.71 -8.83 -14.37
CA TYR A 76 -14.71 -9.04 -15.43
C TYR A 76 -14.42 -10.27 -16.31
N ASP A 77 -13.50 -11.13 -15.90
CA ASP A 77 -13.19 -12.36 -16.64
C ASP A 77 -14.40 -13.29 -16.65
N SER A 78 -14.86 -13.71 -17.82
CA SER A 78 -16.04 -14.57 -17.98
C SER A 78 -15.90 -15.91 -17.24
N GLU A 79 -14.68 -16.39 -17.05
CA GLU A 79 -14.41 -17.63 -16.33
C GLU A 79 -14.24 -17.42 -14.83
N ARG A 80 -14.25 -16.17 -14.32
CA ARG A 80 -14.03 -15.88 -12.89
C ARG A 80 -14.96 -16.71 -11.99
N GLN A 81 -16.23 -16.84 -12.36
CA GLN A 81 -17.22 -17.61 -11.59
C GLN A 81 -16.90 -19.11 -11.48
N THR A 82 -16.02 -19.62 -12.35
CA THR A 82 -15.58 -21.03 -12.31
C THR A 82 -14.32 -21.24 -11.47
N ARG A 83 -13.64 -20.15 -11.07
CA ARG A 83 -12.42 -20.21 -10.28
C ARG A 83 -12.79 -20.34 -8.80
N PRO A 84 -12.04 -21.14 -8.02
CA PRO A 84 -12.25 -21.21 -6.58
C PRO A 84 -11.91 -19.84 -5.96
N GLU A 85 -12.84 -19.30 -5.17
CA GLU A 85 -12.57 -18.15 -4.32
C GLU A 85 -11.96 -18.63 -3.01
N ALA A 86 -10.97 -17.90 -2.50
CA ALA A 86 -10.34 -18.23 -1.23
C ALA A 86 -11.29 -17.90 -0.07
N GLU A 87 -11.52 -18.87 0.79
CA GLU A 87 -12.39 -18.76 1.96
C GLU A 87 -11.57 -18.61 3.25
N ILE A 88 -12.23 -18.19 4.33
CA ILE A 88 -11.59 -18.10 5.65
C ILE A 88 -11.10 -19.48 6.07
N GLY A 89 -9.81 -19.58 6.41
CA GLY A 89 -9.14 -20.82 6.77
C GLY A 89 -8.26 -21.41 5.67
N ASP A 90 -8.47 -21.00 4.42
CA ASP A 90 -7.63 -21.43 3.29
C ASP A 90 -6.21 -20.92 3.41
N GLU A 91 -5.27 -21.65 2.82
CA GLU A 91 -3.89 -21.23 2.64
C GLU A 91 -3.66 -20.84 1.18
N VAL A 92 -3.17 -19.63 0.96
CA VAL A 92 -2.88 -19.09 -0.36
C VAL A 92 -1.42 -18.67 -0.45
N ASP A 93 -0.80 -18.96 -1.59
CA ASP A 93 0.54 -18.48 -1.91
C ASP A 93 0.49 -17.09 -2.53
N LEU A 94 1.07 -16.11 -1.84
CA LEU A 94 1.12 -14.73 -2.30
C LEU A 94 2.44 -14.43 -3.01
N VAL A 95 2.32 -13.84 -4.20
CA VAL A 95 3.39 -13.10 -4.87
C VAL A 95 3.00 -11.62 -4.86
N PHE A 96 3.85 -10.75 -4.33
CA PHE A 96 3.50 -9.35 -4.08
C PHE A 96 4.63 -8.40 -4.40
N TRP A 97 4.26 -7.14 -4.68
CA TRP A 97 5.15 -6.00 -4.78
C TRP A 97 4.70 -4.94 -3.78
N VAL A 98 5.63 -4.46 -2.97
CA VAL A 98 5.41 -3.38 -2.00
C VAL A 98 6.04 -2.11 -2.53
N TYR A 99 5.27 -1.02 -2.49
CA TYR A 99 5.70 0.30 -2.90
C TYR A 99 5.46 1.29 -1.77
N LEU A 100 6.30 2.32 -1.71
CA LEU A 100 5.98 3.50 -0.90
C LEU A 100 4.90 4.30 -1.63
N PHE A 101 3.85 4.68 -0.93
CA PHE A 101 2.83 5.55 -1.49
C PHE A 101 3.34 7.00 -1.54
N GLU A 102 3.37 7.57 -2.74
CA GLU A 102 3.90 8.91 -3.00
C GLU A 102 2.92 9.77 -3.82
N ASN A 103 1.60 9.50 -3.73
CA ASN A 103 0.56 10.19 -4.51
C ASN A 103 0.83 10.20 -6.04
N ARG A 104 1.44 9.13 -6.56
CA ARG A 104 1.75 8.95 -7.98
C ARG A 104 1.46 7.52 -8.43
N ALA A 105 1.13 7.37 -9.70
CA ALA A 105 0.86 6.07 -10.29
C ALA A 105 2.15 5.23 -10.34
N ILE A 106 2.02 3.94 -10.01
CA ILE A 106 3.07 2.94 -10.18
C ILE A 106 3.10 2.54 -11.66
N THR A 107 4.27 2.57 -12.28
CA THR A 107 4.49 2.14 -13.65
C THR A 107 5.30 0.86 -13.69
N ALA A 108 5.46 0.26 -14.88
CA ALA A 108 6.30 -0.93 -15.07
C ALA A 108 7.79 -0.71 -14.71
N SER A 109 8.25 0.55 -14.62
CA SER A 109 9.61 0.90 -14.23
C SER A 109 9.73 1.30 -12.75
N THR A 110 8.62 1.46 -12.03
CA THR A 110 8.66 1.73 -10.60
C THR A 110 9.20 0.50 -9.88
N MET A 111 10.36 0.66 -9.24
CA MET A 111 10.97 -0.43 -8.48
C MET A 111 10.27 -0.60 -7.13
N PRO A 112 9.87 -1.82 -6.75
CA PRO A 112 9.30 -2.08 -5.43
C PRO A 112 10.36 -1.94 -4.34
N ILE A 113 9.95 -1.47 -3.16
CA ILE A 113 10.81 -1.43 -1.97
C ILE A 113 10.98 -2.82 -1.35
N TYR A 114 10.03 -3.72 -1.59
CA TYR A 114 10.07 -5.12 -1.19
C TYR A 114 9.20 -5.97 -2.13
N THR A 115 9.64 -7.18 -2.44
CA THR A 115 8.94 -8.07 -3.39
C THR A 115 9.45 -9.50 -3.21
N ASN A 116 8.59 -10.50 -3.32
CA ASN A 116 9.03 -11.89 -3.48
C ASN A 116 8.89 -12.39 -4.94
N ASP A 117 8.57 -11.50 -5.88
CA ASP A 117 8.51 -11.85 -7.30
C ASP A 117 9.92 -11.91 -7.90
N ARG A 118 10.32 -13.13 -8.30
CA ARG A 118 11.63 -13.45 -8.86
C ARG A 118 11.99 -12.63 -10.10
N LYS A 119 11.01 -12.10 -10.84
CA LYS A 119 11.28 -11.27 -12.03
C LYS A 119 12.03 -9.97 -11.71
N TRP A 120 12.00 -9.54 -10.45
CA TRP A 120 12.71 -8.34 -10.00
C TRP A 120 14.14 -8.61 -9.56
N ALA A 121 14.58 -9.88 -9.45
CA ALA A 121 15.88 -10.23 -8.88
C ALA A 121 17.05 -9.57 -9.61
N GLU A 122 17.08 -9.62 -10.94
CA GLU A 122 18.15 -9.01 -11.75
C GLU A 122 18.18 -7.49 -11.57
N LYS A 123 17.02 -6.82 -11.70
CA LYS A 123 16.91 -5.37 -11.50
C LYS A 123 17.33 -4.94 -10.10
N LEU A 124 17.01 -5.71 -9.06
CA LEU A 124 17.41 -5.40 -7.69
C LEU A 124 18.94 -5.55 -7.52
N GLN A 125 19.55 -6.57 -8.13
CA GLN A 125 21.02 -6.74 -8.15
C GLN A 125 21.71 -5.59 -8.87
N GLU A 126 21.18 -5.13 -10.00
CA GLU A 126 21.71 -3.97 -10.74
C GLU A 126 21.69 -2.68 -9.89
N GLN A 127 20.74 -2.56 -8.97
CA GLN A 127 20.68 -1.44 -8.00
C GLN A 127 21.55 -1.66 -6.76
N GLY A 128 22.35 -2.73 -6.73
CA GLY A 128 23.30 -3.02 -5.66
C GLY A 128 22.75 -3.82 -4.49
N LEU A 129 21.55 -4.41 -4.61
CA LEU A 129 21.00 -5.28 -3.57
C LEU A 129 21.65 -6.66 -3.60
N ASP A 130 22.17 -7.12 -2.46
CA ASP A 130 22.58 -8.51 -2.30
C ASP A 130 21.35 -9.42 -2.14
N THR A 131 20.90 -9.97 -3.26
CA THR A 131 19.76 -10.89 -3.29
C THR A 131 20.04 -12.28 -2.72
N LYS A 132 21.27 -12.59 -2.26
CA LYS A 132 21.59 -13.91 -1.68
C LYS A 132 20.71 -14.24 -0.47
N TYR A 133 20.33 -13.23 0.31
CA TYR A 133 19.49 -13.38 1.50
C TYR A 133 18.04 -12.92 1.28
N TRP A 134 17.67 -12.68 0.03
CA TRP A 134 16.35 -12.22 -0.34
C TRP A 134 15.52 -13.39 -0.85
N SER A 135 14.46 -13.76 -0.13
CA SER A 135 13.57 -14.83 -0.59
C SER A 135 12.64 -14.33 -1.69
N PHE A 136 12.62 -15.07 -2.80
CA PHE A 136 11.66 -14.92 -3.89
C PHE A 136 10.66 -16.09 -3.95
N GLU A 137 10.53 -16.83 -2.85
CA GLU A 137 9.52 -17.88 -2.77
C GLU A 137 8.14 -17.24 -2.53
N PRO A 138 7.08 -17.77 -3.18
CA PRO A 138 5.71 -17.42 -2.83
C PRO A 138 5.49 -17.56 -1.33
N ARG A 139 4.78 -16.59 -0.74
CA ARG A 139 4.60 -16.53 0.70
C ARG A 139 3.25 -17.16 1.06
N PRO A 140 3.23 -18.28 1.80
CA PRO A 140 1.97 -18.87 2.24
C PRO A 140 1.32 -17.97 3.29
N VAL A 141 0.03 -17.70 3.11
CA VAL A 141 -0.80 -16.90 4.02
C VAL A 141 -2.12 -17.61 4.25
N ARG A 142 -2.53 -17.71 5.52
CA ARG A 142 -3.86 -18.21 5.88
C ARG A 142 -4.88 -17.08 5.85
N VAL A 143 -5.94 -17.24 5.06
CA VAL A 143 -7.03 -16.27 4.95
C VAL A 143 -7.81 -16.20 6.27
N GLY A 144 -8.00 -14.99 6.78
CA GLY A 144 -8.67 -14.76 8.06
C GLY A 144 -7.87 -15.19 9.30
N GLY A 145 -6.65 -15.70 9.13
CA GLY A 145 -5.72 -15.96 10.21
C GLY A 145 -5.16 -14.64 10.74
N GLY A 146 -5.69 -14.17 11.87
CA GLY A 146 -5.02 -13.13 12.65
C GLY A 146 -3.70 -13.66 13.22
N SER A 147 -2.67 -12.82 13.17
CA SER A 147 -1.42 -12.98 13.93
C SER A 147 -1.66 -13.16 15.43
#